data_AF-A0A484Z7X5-F1
#
_entry.id   AF-A0A484Z7X5-F1
#
_cell.length_a   1.000
_cell.length_b   1.000
_cell.length_c   1.000
_cell.angle_alpha   90.00
_cell.angle_beta   90.00
_cell.angle_gamma   90.00
#
_symmetry.space_group_name_H-M   'P 1'
#
loop_
_entity.id
_entity.type
_entity.pdbx_description
1 polymer ?
#
loop_
_entity_poly.entity_id
_entity_poly.type
_entity_poly.pdbx_seq_one_letter_code
_entity_poly.pdbx_strand_id
1 'polypeptide(L)'
;MDVIRFLIDFILHIDVHLAELVAQYGIWVYAILFLILFCETGLVVTPFLPGDSLLFVAGALSALPTNDLNVHLMVILMIIAAIVGDAVNYTIGRVFGERLFSNPDSKIFRRSYLDKTHAFYERHGR
;
A
#
# COMPACT_ATOMS: atom_id res chain seq x y z
N MET A 1 -7.21 -21.57 19.81
CA MET A 1 -8.27 -21.12 18.89
C MET A 1 -8.58 -19.63 19.08
N ASP A 2 -8.19 -19.02 20.19
CA ASP A 2 -8.42 -17.59 20.49
C ASP A 2 -7.40 -16.64 19.85
N VAL A 3 -6.13 -17.05 19.71
CA VAL A 3 -5.09 -16.20 19.08
C VAL A 3 -5.35 -15.99 17.59
N ILE A 4 -5.85 -17.02 16.88
CA ILE A 4 -6.18 -16.93 15.46
C ILE A 4 -7.42 -16.04 15.27
N ARG A 5 -8.44 -16.18 16.14
CA ARG A 5 -9.59 -15.26 16.11
C ARG A 5 -9.18 -13.85 16.45
N PHE A 6 -8.35 -13.63 17.47
CA PHE A 6 -7.80 -12.32 17.81
C PHE A 6 -7.00 -11.70 16.67
N LEU A 7 -6.13 -12.47 16.00
CA LEU A 7 -5.39 -12.00 14.84
C LEU A 7 -6.31 -11.68 13.67
N ILE A 8 -7.33 -12.51 13.41
CA ILE A 8 -8.33 -12.28 12.35
C ILE A 8 -9.21 -11.08 12.68
N ASP A 9 -9.62 -10.88 13.93
CA ASP A 9 -10.44 -9.75 14.37
C ASP A 9 -9.63 -8.44 14.37
N PHE A 10 -8.37 -8.50 14.81
CA PHE A 10 -7.43 -7.38 14.75
C PHE A 10 -7.11 -6.99 13.31
N ILE A 11 -6.97 -7.97 12.42
CA ILE A 11 -6.85 -7.75 10.97
C ILE A 11 -8.17 -7.15 10.45
N LEU A 12 -9.32 -7.79 10.65
CA LEU A 12 -10.60 -7.35 10.10
C LEU A 12 -11.09 -5.99 10.62
N HIS A 13 -10.70 -5.60 11.84
CA HIS A 13 -11.07 -4.32 12.45
C HIS A 13 -9.88 -3.38 12.63
N ILE A 14 -8.81 -3.58 11.85
CA ILE A 14 -7.62 -2.73 11.92
C ILE A 14 -7.96 -1.29 11.50
N ASP A 15 -8.94 -1.11 10.62
CA ASP A 15 -9.45 0.19 10.16
C ASP A 15 -10.09 0.99 11.29
N VAL A 16 -10.93 0.36 12.13
CA VAL A 16 -11.62 1.02 13.23
C VAL A 16 -10.65 1.40 14.35
N HIS A 17 -9.74 0.48 14.70
CA HIS A 17 -8.73 0.74 15.72
C HIS A 17 -7.72 1.79 15.27
N LEU A 18 -7.28 1.76 14.00
CA LEU A 18 -6.42 2.81 13.45
C LEU A 18 -7.16 4.14 13.34
N ALA A 19 -8.45 4.15 13.01
CA ALA A 19 -9.25 5.37 12.93
C ALA A 19 -9.39 6.06 14.30
N GLU A 20 -9.63 5.31 15.38
CA GLU A 20 -9.64 5.85 16.75
C GLU A 20 -8.25 6.33 17.20
N LEU A 21 -7.20 5.56 16.89
CA LEU A 21 -5.81 5.95 17.12
C LEU A 21 -5.46 7.23 16.37
N VAL A 22 -5.93 7.40 15.14
CA VAL A 22 -5.76 8.65 14.40
C VAL A 22 -6.55 9.77 15.10
N ALA A 23 -7.81 9.55 15.47
CA ALA A 23 -8.62 10.58 16.15
C ALA A 23 -8.00 11.12 17.46
N GLN A 24 -7.28 10.28 18.21
CA GLN A 24 -6.77 10.64 19.53
C GLN A 24 -5.41 11.37 19.51
N TYR A 25 -4.67 11.30 18.40
CA TYR A 25 -3.24 11.66 18.36
C TYR A 25 -2.92 13.06 17.82
N GLY A 26 -3.94 13.88 17.50
CA GLY A 26 -3.78 15.30 17.14
C GLY A 26 -2.80 15.50 15.98
N ILE A 27 -1.72 16.26 16.17
CA ILE A 27 -0.72 16.53 15.12
C ILE A 27 -0.02 15.26 14.60
N TRP A 28 0.05 14.20 15.41
CA TRP A 28 0.71 12.94 15.01
C TRP A 28 -0.10 12.16 13.95
N VAL A 29 -1.37 12.51 13.76
CA VAL A 29 -2.22 12.01 12.67
C VAL A 29 -1.52 12.09 11.32
N TYR A 30 -0.85 13.20 11.05
CA TYR A 30 -0.14 13.42 9.79
C TYR A 30 0.93 12.34 9.55
N ALA A 31 1.74 12.04 10.57
CA ALA A 31 2.80 11.05 10.47
C ALA A 31 2.25 9.62 10.39
N ILE A 32 1.20 9.32 11.16
CA ILE A 32 0.57 8.00 11.19
C ILE A 32 -0.08 7.70 9.83
N LEU A 33 -0.87 8.62 9.29
CA LEU A 33 -1.48 8.47 7.97
C LEU A 33 -0.44 8.38 6.87
N PHE A 34 0.63 9.19 6.95
CA PHE A 34 1.72 9.14 5.98
C PHE A 34 2.34 7.75 5.96
N LEU A 35 2.64 7.20 7.14
CA LEU A 35 3.24 5.88 7.27
C LEU A 35 2.31 4.78 6.75
N ILE A 36 1.02 4.86 7.07
CA ILE A 36 0.02 3.87 6.63
C ILE A 36 -0.14 3.87 5.12
N LEU A 37 -0.35 5.05 4.50
CA LEU A 37 -0.46 5.17 3.04
C LEU A 37 0.83 4.73 2.34
N PHE A 38 1.97 5.17 2.88
CA PHE A 38 3.28 4.77 2.36
C PHE A 38 3.47 3.25 2.45
N CYS A 39 3.01 2.61 3.53
CA CYS A 39 3.09 1.15 3.66
C CYS A 39 2.13 0.44 2.71
N GLU A 40 0.89 0.91 2.58
CA GLU A 40 -0.10 0.32 1.66
C GLU A 40 0.34 0.36 0.20
N THR A 41 0.86 1.51 -0.26
CA THR A 41 1.32 1.70 -1.64
C THR A 41 2.75 1.20 -1.88
N GLY A 42 3.63 1.33 -0.88
CA GLY A 42 5.06 1.09 -0.99
C GLY A 42 5.52 -0.34 -0.74
N LEU A 43 4.80 -1.11 0.07
CA LEU A 43 5.16 -2.50 0.39
C LEU A 43 4.25 -3.51 -0.30
N VAL A 44 4.84 -4.32 -1.17
CA VAL A 44 4.20 -5.44 -1.90
C VAL A 44 3.45 -6.43 -0.97
N VAL A 45 3.83 -6.51 0.31
CA VAL A 45 3.32 -7.50 1.28
C VAL A 45 2.22 -6.95 2.19
N THR A 46 1.96 -5.64 2.19
CA THR A 46 0.98 -5.03 3.10
C THR A 46 -0.23 -4.36 2.43
N PRO A 47 -0.89 -4.99 1.43
CA PRO A 47 -2.13 -4.44 0.83
C PRO A 47 -3.35 -4.55 1.76
N PHE A 48 -3.15 -5.00 3.00
CA PHE A 48 -4.22 -5.18 3.98
C PHE A 48 -4.46 -3.90 4.81
N LEU A 49 -3.62 -2.87 4.70
CA LEU A 49 -3.85 -1.61 5.42
C LEU A 49 -4.98 -0.82 4.75
N PRO A 50 -5.98 -0.33 5.50
CA PRO A 50 -7.17 0.34 4.97
C PRO A 50 -6.96 1.86 4.85
N GLY A 51 -6.03 2.33 4.00
CA GLY A 51 -5.69 3.75 3.90
C GLY A 51 -6.80 4.63 3.34
N ASP A 52 -7.61 4.13 2.39
CA ASP A 52 -8.75 4.87 1.84
C ASP A 52 -9.77 5.27 2.92
N SER A 53 -10.14 4.31 3.78
CA SER A 53 -11.05 4.56 4.90
C SER A 53 -10.45 5.54 5.91
N LEU A 54 -9.13 5.45 6.16
CA LEU A 54 -8.44 6.35 7.09
C LEU A 54 -8.32 7.77 6.54
N LEU A 55 -8.13 7.94 5.24
CA LEU A 55 -8.20 9.24 4.56
C LEU A 55 -9.58 9.88 4.76
N PHE A 56 -10.65 9.10 4.66
CA PHE A 56 -12.00 9.59 4.90
C PHE A 56 -12.20 10.05 6.35
N VAL A 57 -11.78 9.23 7.33
CA VAL A 57 -11.85 9.60 8.75
C VAL A 57 -11.00 10.83 9.04
N ALA A 58 -9.79 10.90 8.49
CA ALA A 58 -8.90 12.06 8.64
C ALA A 58 -9.56 13.34 8.10
N GLY A 59 -10.16 13.27 6.92
CA GLY A 59 -10.93 14.37 6.34
C GLY A 59 -12.09 14.80 7.25
N ALA A 60 -12.86 13.86 7.76
CA ALA A 60 -13.95 14.15 8.71
C ALA A 60 -13.45 14.80 10.00
N LEU A 61 -12.33 14.32 10.55
CA LEU A 61 -11.71 14.87 11.77
C LEU A 61 -11.15 16.27 11.57
N SER A 62 -10.61 16.57 10.39
CA SER A 62 -10.10 17.90 10.04
C SER A 62 -11.19 18.95 9.80
N ALA A 63 -12.43 18.51 9.59
CA ALA A 63 -13.59 19.39 9.54
C ALA A 63 -14.17 19.74 10.93
N LEU A 64 -13.73 19.06 12.00
CA LEU A 64 -14.20 19.34 13.36
C LEU A 64 -13.60 20.65 13.88
N PRO A 65 -14.39 21.58 14.44
CA PRO A 65 -13.91 22.86 14.96
C PRO A 65 -12.92 22.75 16.12
N THR A 66 -12.87 21.59 16.77
CA THR A 66 -12.00 21.29 17.92
C THR A 66 -10.59 20.85 17.52
N ASN A 67 -10.38 20.50 16.24
CA ASN A 67 -9.10 20.03 15.74
C ASN A 67 -8.46 21.11 14.87
N ASP A 68 -7.27 21.55 15.25
CA ASP A 68 -6.44 22.50 14.49
C ASP A 68 -5.71 21.84 13.30
N LEU A 69 -6.37 20.85 12.67
CA LEU A 69 -5.81 20.08 11.57
C LEU A 69 -6.07 20.80 10.24
N ASN A 70 -4.99 21.21 9.58
CA ASN A 70 -5.06 21.77 8.25
C ASN A 70 -5.24 20.68 7.18
N VAL A 71 -6.40 20.68 6.52
CA VAL A 71 -6.73 19.81 5.38
C VAL A 71 -5.73 19.93 4.24
N HIS A 72 -5.32 21.15 3.88
CA HIS A 72 -4.44 21.37 2.72
C HIS A 72 -3.07 20.75 2.97
N LEU A 73 -2.55 20.88 4.20
CA LEU A 73 -1.31 20.23 4.61
C LEU A 73 -1.45 18.70 4.56
N MET A 74 -2.59 18.17 5.00
CA MET A 74 -2.87 16.73 4.92
C MET A 74 -2.82 16.24 3.48
N VAL A 75 -3.53 16.90 2.57
CA VAL A 75 -3.59 16.52 1.14
C VAL A 75 -2.19 16.51 0.53
N ILE A 76 -1.39 17.56 0.76
CA ILE A 76 -0.02 17.63 0.25
C ILE A 76 0.82 16.47 0.80
N LEU A 77 0.71 16.18 2.09
CA LEU A 77 1.46 15.12 2.74
C LEU A 77 1.08 13.73 2.19
N MET A 78 -0.21 13.48 1.96
CA MET A 78 -0.71 12.21 1.40
C MET A 78 -0.27 12.02 -0.05
N ILE A 79 -0.25 13.08 -0.85
CA ILE A 79 0.29 13.04 -2.23
C ILE A 79 1.77 12.65 -2.19
N ILE A 80 2.55 13.26 -1.30
CA ILE A 80 3.97 12.92 -1.15
C ILE A 80 4.12 11.46 -0.70
N ALA A 81 3.30 11.00 0.26
CA ALA A 81 3.30 9.60 0.72
C ALA A 81 3.07 8.62 -0.42
N ALA A 82 2.05 8.87 -1.26
CA ALA A 82 1.72 8.02 -2.40
C ALA A 82 2.83 8.00 -3.45
N ILE A 83 3.36 9.16 -3.84
CA ILE A 83 4.45 9.24 -4.83
C ILE A 83 5.70 8.51 -4.33
N VAL A 84 6.07 8.71 -3.07
CA VAL A 84 7.24 8.08 -2.47
C VAL A 84 7.01 6.57 -2.28
N GLY A 85 5.80 6.17 -1.88
CA GLY A 85 5.38 4.78 -1.80
C GLY A 85 5.51 4.08 -3.16
N ASP A 86 4.92 4.63 -4.21
CA ASP A 86 5.02 4.07 -5.57
C ASP A 86 6.46 3.99 -6.08
N ALA A 87 7.29 5.00 -5.80
CA ALA A 87 8.69 4.98 -6.17
C ALA A 87 9.47 3.86 -5.46
N VAL A 88 9.20 3.65 -4.17
CA VAL A 88 9.77 2.55 -3.38
C VAL A 88 9.26 1.21 -3.88
N ASN A 89 7.95 1.07 -4.12
CA ASN A 89 7.33 -0.13 -4.67
C ASN A 89 7.94 -0.50 -6.03
N TYR A 90 8.08 0.47 -6.93
CA TYR A 90 8.74 0.28 -8.22
C TYR A 90 10.19 -0.17 -8.05
N THR A 91 10.94 0.44 -7.13
CA THR A 91 12.34 0.09 -6.88
C THR A 91 12.47 -1.32 -6.32
N ILE A 92 11.62 -1.69 -5.36
CA ILE A 92 11.53 -3.04 -4.81
C ILE A 92 11.18 -4.02 -5.93
N GLY A 93 10.15 -3.74 -6.72
CA GLY A 93 9.73 -4.55 -7.85
C GLY A 93 10.81 -4.70 -8.92
N ARG A 94 11.59 -3.65 -9.19
CA ARG A 94 12.72 -3.69 -10.13
C ARG A 94 13.87 -4.53 -9.59
N VAL A 95 14.27 -4.35 -8.33
CA VAL A 95 15.37 -5.10 -7.72
C VAL A 95 15.00 -6.59 -7.52
N PHE A 96 13.78 -6.87 -7.05
CA PHE A 96 13.25 -8.23 -6.97
C PHE A 96 13.04 -8.84 -8.35
N GLY A 97 12.58 -8.04 -9.32
CA GLY A 97 12.45 -8.44 -10.71
C GLY A 97 13.79 -8.85 -11.30
N GLU A 98 14.81 -8.00 -11.20
CA GLU A 98 16.18 -8.30 -11.65
C GLU A 98 16.73 -9.57 -10.98
N ARG A 99 16.53 -9.76 -9.67
CA ARG A 99 16.91 -11.00 -8.96
C ARG A 99 16.08 -12.23 -9.36
N LEU A 100 14.82 -12.06 -9.71
CA LEU A 100 13.94 -13.15 -10.19
C LEU A 100 14.30 -13.54 -11.64
N PHE A 101 14.73 -12.57 -12.45
CA PHE A 101 15.19 -12.76 -13.83
C PHE A 101 16.62 -13.29 -13.92
N SER A 102 17.47 -13.04 -12.92
CA SER A 102 18.85 -13.55 -12.87
C SER A 102 18.94 -15.05 -12.52
N ASN A 103 17.86 -15.64 -11.99
CA ASN A 103 17.79 -17.09 -11.72
C ASN A 103 16.98 -17.80 -12.81
N PRO A 104 17.63 -18.48 -13.79
CA PRO A 104 16.94 -19.16 -14.91
C PRO A 104 16.04 -20.34 -14.49
N ASP A 105 16.12 -20.82 -13.25
CA ASP A 105 15.35 -21.94 -12.70
C ASP A 105 14.15 -21.53 -11.81
N SER A 106 13.70 -20.28 -11.85
CA SER A 106 12.54 -19.84 -11.06
C SER A 106 11.23 -20.47 -11.57
N LYS A 107 10.66 -21.39 -10.77
CA LYS A 107 9.35 -22.04 -11.00
C LYS A 107 8.16 -21.07 -11.16
N ILE A 108 8.32 -19.80 -10.81
CA ILE A 108 7.26 -18.77 -10.84
C ILE A 108 7.18 -18.07 -12.20
N PHE A 109 8.25 -18.05 -12.99
CA PHE A 109 8.23 -17.40 -14.30
C PHE A 109 9.02 -18.20 -15.34
N ARG A 110 8.36 -19.18 -15.97
CA ARG A 110 8.98 -19.96 -17.05
C ARG A 110 9.08 -19.10 -18.31
N ARG A 111 10.30 -18.70 -18.68
CA ARG A 111 10.63 -18.07 -19.98
C ARG A 111 10.01 -18.81 -21.18
N SER A 112 9.80 -20.13 -21.06
CA SER A 112 9.11 -20.94 -22.07
C SER A 112 7.71 -20.43 -22.45
N TYR A 113 6.99 -19.73 -21.56
CA TYR A 113 5.70 -19.14 -21.90
C TYR A 113 5.86 -17.86 -22.73
N LEU A 114 6.85 -17.02 -22.42
CA LEU A 114 7.17 -15.84 -23.22
C LEU A 114 7.61 -16.21 -24.63
N ASP A 115 8.50 -17.21 -24.76
CA ASP A 115 8.98 -17.68 -26.08
C ASP A 115 7.85 -18.30 -26.91
N LYS A 116 6.93 -19.05 -26.26
CA LYS A 116 5.74 -19.58 -26.94
C LYS A 116 4.79 -18.48 -27.38
N THR A 117 4.62 -17.44 -26.59
CA THR A 117 3.78 -16.28 -26.94
C THR A 117 4.43 -15.49 -28.08
N HIS A 118 5.74 -15.23 -28.04
CA HIS A 118 6.46 -14.58 -29.15
C HIS A 118 6.38 -15.38 -30.45
N ALA A 119 6.62 -16.69 -30.41
CA ALA A 119 6.51 -17.57 -31.57
C ALA A 119 5.06 -17.71 -32.09
N PHE A 120 4.06 -17.52 -31.24
CA PHE A 120 2.65 -17.47 -31.65
C PHE A 120 2.33 -16.14 -32.33
N TYR A 121 2.80 -15.02 -31.78
CA TYR A 121 2.65 -13.68 -32.37
C TYR A 121 3.42 -13.53 -33.69
N GLU A 122 4.61 -14.12 -33.86
CA GLU A 122 5.31 -14.13 -35.16
C GLU A 122 4.58 -14.94 -36.23
N ARG A 123 3.87 -16.01 -35.84
CA ARG A 123 3.15 -16.87 -36.81
C ARG A 123 1.74 -16.39 -37.15
N HIS A 124 1.08 -15.66 -36.26
CA HIS A 124 -0.33 -15.25 -36.42
C HIS A 124 -0.55 -13.74 -36.31
N GLY A 125 0.46 -12.96 -35.94
CA GLY A 125 0.42 -11.50 -35.91
C GLY A 125 0.81 -10.93 -37.27
N ARG A 126 -0.08 -10.11 -37.83
CA ARG A 126 0.32 -9.04 -38.74
C ARG A 126 1.09 -7.96 -37.96
#